data_AF-A0A3C0NZW6-F1
#
_entry.id   AF-A0A3C0NZW6-F1
#
_cell.length_a   1.000
_cell.length_b   1.000
_cell.length_c   1.000
_cell.angle_alpha   90.00
_cell.angle_beta   90.00
_cell.angle_gamma   90.00
#
_symmetry.space_group_name_H-M   'P 1'
#
loop_
_entity.id
_entity.type
_entity.pdbx_description
1 polymer ?
#
loop_
_entity_poly.entity_id
_entity_poly.type
_entity_poly.pdbx_seq_one_letter_code
_entity_poly.pdbx_strand_id
1 'polypeptide(L)'
;MESEKVEVVDYTKPEYYTNREMSWLSFDERILSEARDRNIPLFERLKFMSITSSNLDEFYMVRVASLKDMVHSEYTKPDFAGMTPKDQLKNISEKTHKMVELQYRTYNRSILQGLKNVKLRILDYEDKLTQEQTRFIDDYYDEVVYPVLTPMALDSSRPFPLIRNKSLNIGALISKNGKKKKANFATIQVPSVLSRYLEIPRDEDGNRCIVLLENVIKRNIDKIFQGFQVICAYPYRIMRNAELGIDEDDASDLLLEIEKSLKKRQWGEVIRLEADAGMDKDMLAILKKELQIREEDVFMINGPVDLTFLMSMYGLKGFDDQKVEDYTPVDVPCLRNKDDIFTNIRKKDIFLHHPYYSFDPVVDFVTSASVDPDVLAIKQTLYRVSGNSPIVAALERAAMNGKMVTVLVELKARFDEENNIGWARELERAGCHVIYGLVGLKTHSKITLIVRREDDGIRRYVHLGTGNYNDKTAKLYTDCGIL
;
A
#
# COMPACT_ATOMS: atom_id res chain seq x y z
N MET A 1 -43.86 22.17 -40.73
CA MET A 1 -43.20 21.17 -39.87
C MET A 1 -41.73 21.20 -40.21
N GLU A 2 -40.98 22.11 -39.58
CA GLU A 2 -39.52 22.04 -39.63
C GLU A 2 -39.09 20.86 -38.76
N SER A 3 -38.46 19.88 -39.39
CA SER A 3 -37.81 18.76 -38.72
C SER A 3 -36.64 19.30 -37.89
N GLU A 4 -36.74 19.24 -36.57
CA GLU A 4 -35.60 19.45 -35.68
C GLU A 4 -34.48 18.49 -36.12
N LYS A 5 -33.39 19.06 -36.66
CA LYS A 5 -32.15 18.32 -36.88
C LYS A 5 -31.61 17.95 -35.51
N VAL A 6 -31.75 16.69 -35.12
CA VAL A 6 -31.03 16.14 -33.98
C VAL A 6 -29.54 16.21 -34.31
N GLU A 7 -28.82 17.13 -33.66
CA GLU A 7 -27.36 17.18 -33.73
C GLU A 7 -26.81 15.87 -33.15
N VAL A 8 -26.21 15.06 -34.01
CA VAL A 8 -25.49 13.87 -33.56
C VAL A 8 -24.18 14.34 -32.95
N VAL A 9 -24.12 14.34 -31.61
CA VAL A 9 -22.89 14.66 -30.88
C VAL A 9 -21.83 13.60 -31.19
N ASP A 10 -20.71 14.03 -31.75
CA ASP A 10 -19.55 13.16 -31.97
C ASP A 10 -18.80 12.92 -30.65
N TYR A 11 -19.08 11.79 -29.99
CA TYR A 11 -18.44 11.40 -28.74
C TYR A 11 -16.96 10.99 -28.89
N THR A 12 -16.33 11.09 -30.07
CA THR A 12 -14.90 10.72 -30.23
C THR A 12 -13.93 11.88 -29.99
N LYS A 13 -14.46 13.10 -29.79
CA LYS A 13 -13.63 14.30 -29.65
C LYS A 13 -12.83 14.29 -28.32
N PRO A 14 -11.49 14.47 -28.38
CA PRO A 14 -10.64 14.49 -27.19
C PRO A 14 -11.02 15.53 -26.13
N GLU A 15 -11.56 16.68 -26.54
CA GLU A 15 -11.97 17.78 -25.67
C GLU A 15 -13.11 17.42 -24.70
N TYR A 16 -13.82 16.31 -24.94
CA TYR A 16 -14.86 15.80 -24.04
C TYR A 16 -14.34 14.92 -22.92
N TYR A 17 -13.06 14.54 -22.97
CA TYR A 17 -12.45 13.60 -22.04
C TYR A 17 -11.36 14.25 -21.21
N THR A 18 -11.28 13.82 -19.96
CA THR A 18 -10.11 14.11 -19.11
C THR A 18 -9.19 12.89 -19.13
N ASN A 19 -7.88 13.12 -19.28
CA ASN A 19 -6.90 12.05 -19.20
C ASN A 19 -7.04 11.31 -17.85
N ARG A 20 -7.04 9.98 -17.92
CA ARG A 20 -7.26 9.10 -16.77
C ARG A 20 -6.25 9.31 -15.65
N GLU A 21 -4.99 9.58 -15.99
CA GLU A 21 -3.91 9.74 -15.03
C GLU A 21 -3.93 11.11 -14.37
N MET A 22 -4.32 12.15 -15.11
CA MET A 22 -4.59 13.47 -14.55
C MET A 22 -5.79 13.48 -13.62
N SER A 23 -6.84 12.73 -13.97
CA SER A 23 -7.99 12.51 -13.09
C SER A 23 -7.56 11.80 -11.80
N TRP A 24 -6.72 10.75 -11.88
CA TRP A 24 -6.20 10.04 -10.71
C TRP A 24 -5.35 10.95 -9.81
N LEU A 25 -4.45 11.76 -10.37
CA LEU A 25 -3.67 12.71 -9.56
C LEU A 25 -4.58 13.74 -8.86
N SER A 26 -5.66 14.17 -9.51
CA SER A 26 -6.63 15.09 -8.90
C SER A 26 -7.41 14.43 -7.76
N PHE A 27 -7.67 13.12 -7.85
CA PHE A 27 -8.22 12.33 -6.74
C PHE A 27 -7.24 12.28 -5.55
N ASP A 28 -5.96 12.03 -5.78
CA ASP A 28 -4.98 11.96 -4.67
C ASP A 28 -4.70 13.36 -4.07
N GLU A 29 -4.77 14.42 -4.87
CA GLU A 29 -4.79 15.82 -4.39
C GLU A 29 -6.00 16.11 -3.49
N ARG A 30 -7.16 15.50 -3.77
CA ARG A 30 -8.35 15.61 -2.91
C ARG A 30 -8.11 14.94 -1.56
N ILE A 31 -7.39 13.81 -1.52
CA ILE A 31 -6.99 13.15 -0.26
C ILE A 31 -5.99 14.02 0.50
N LEU A 32 -4.99 14.60 -0.19
CA LEU A 32 -4.06 15.53 0.44
C LEU A 32 -4.77 16.76 1.02
N SER A 33 -5.91 17.16 0.43
CA SER A 33 -6.71 18.27 0.95
C SER A 33 -7.35 17.95 2.31
N GLU A 34 -7.69 16.70 2.61
CA GLU A 34 -8.14 16.28 3.95
C GLU A 34 -7.03 16.46 4.99
N ALA A 35 -5.78 16.10 4.66
CA ALA A 35 -4.63 16.37 5.55
C ALA A 35 -4.39 17.87 5.81
N ARG A 36 -4.86 18.74 4.91
CA ARG A 36 -4.72 20.20 4.99
C ARG A 36 -5.87 20.88 5.70
N ASP A 37 -7.03 20.23 5.81
CA ASP A 37 -8.17 20.78 6.51
C ASP A 37 -7.90 20.79 8.02
N ARG A 38 -8.05 21.96 8.65
CA ARG A 38 -7.82 22.14 10.09
C ARG A 38 -9.02 21.77 10.94
N ASN A 39 -10.18 21.55 10.34
CA ASN A 39 -11.38 21.06 11.02
C ASN A 39 -11.31 19.56 11.31
N ILE A 40 -10.41 18.86 10.63
CA ILE A 40 -10.17 17.43 10.83
C ILE A 40 -9.18 17.23 11.99
N PRO A 41 -9.43 16.28 12.91
CA PRO A 41 -8.51 16.00 14.01
C PRO A 41 -7.09 15.69 13.54
N LEU A 42 -6.09 16.11 14.32
CA LEU A 42 -4.68 16.10 13.90
C LEU A 42 -4.21 14.70 13.46
N PHE A 43 -4.60 13.65 14.16
CA PHE A 43 -4.14 12.29 13.84
C PHE A 43 -4.82 11.75 12.58
N GLU A 44 -6.08 12.10 12.31
CA GLU A 44 -6.69 11.79 11.00
C GLU A 44 -5.95 12.48 9.86
N ARG A 45 -5.44 13.70 10.08
CA ARG A 45 -4.63 14.39 9.08
C ARG A 45 -3.28 13.69 8.84
N LEU A 46 -2.66 13.09 9.87
CA LEU A 46 -1.48 12.22 9.71
C LEU A 46 -1.80 11.00 8.85
N LYS A 47 -2.94 10.37 9.11
CA LYS A 47 -3.44 9.23 8.34
C LYS A 47 -3.65 9.61 6.87
N PHE A 48 -4.30 10.74 6.57
CA PHE A 48 -4.47 11.22 5.19
C PHE A 48 -3.14 11.53 4.50
N MET A 49 -2.17 12.15 5.20
CA MET A 49 -0.81 12.35 4.66
C MET A 49 -0.15 11.02 4.26
N SER A 50 -0.28 10.02 5.13
CA SER A 50 0.23 8.68 4.86
C SER A 50 -0.47 8.01 3.69
N ILE A 51 -1.80 8.16 3.57
CA ILE A 51 -2.59 7.59 2.48
C ILE A 51 -2.17 8.21 1.15
N THR A 52 -2.02 9.53 1.08
CA THR A 52 -1.51 10.22 -0.13
C THR A 52 -0.15 9.65 -0.56
N SER A 53 0.80 9.49 0.36
CA SER A 53 2.11 8.90 0.01
C SER A 53 1.98 7.45 -0.48
N SER A 54 1.18 6.63 0.20
CA SER A 54 0.99 5.23 -0.19
C SER A 54 0.29 5.08 -1.54
N ASN A 55 -0.71 5.91 -1.82
CA ASN A 55 -1.41 5.94 -3.11
C ASN A 55 -0.47 6.33 -4.24
N LEU A 56 0.35 7.37 -4.00
CA LEU A 56 1.29 7.85 -4.99
C LEU A 56 2.37 6.80 -5.30
N ASP A 57 2.83 6.05 -4.30
CA ASP A 57 3.72 4.90 -4.50
C ASP A 57 3.10 3.87 -5.46
N GLU A 58 1.84 3.47 -5.22
CA GLU A 58 1.13 2.53 -6.09
C GLU A 58 0.96 3.08 -7.51
N PHE A 59 0.58 4.35 -7.63
CA PHE A 59 0.39 5.00 -8.93
C PHE A 59 1.68 5.01 -9.76
N TYR A 60 2.82 5.31 -9.13
CA TYR A 60 4.10 5.22 -9.82
C TYR A 60 4.43 3.79 -10.23
N MET A 61 4.37 2.88 -9.26
CA MET A 61 4.74 1.47 -9.43
C MET A 61 3.91 0.76 -10.51
N VAL A 62 2.66 1.16 -10.70
CA VAL A 62 1.77 0.56 -11.69
C VAL A 62 1.64 1.46 -12.91
N ARG A 63 0.99 2.62 -12.77
CA ARG A 63 0.53 3.39 -13.95
C ARG A 63 1.65 4.13 -14.67
N VAL A 64 2.55 4.77 -13.92
CA VAL A 64 3.72 5.45 -14.51
C VAL A 64 4.65 4.42 -15.13
N ALA A 65 4.80 3.26 -14.49
CA ALA A 65 5.60 2.17 -15.01
C ALA A 65 5.05 1.65 -16.36
N SER A 66 3.75 1.37 -16.47
CA SER A 66 3.13 0.97 -17.74
C SER A 66 3.34 2.01 -18.84
N LEU A 67 3.22 3.31 -18.52
CA LEU A 67 3.45 4.40 -19.47
C LEU A 67 4.92 4.47 -19.92
N LYS A 68 5.88 4.22 -19.01
CA LYS A 68 7.30 4.13 -19.37
C LYS A 68 7.56 2.96 -20.30
N ASP A 69 6.98 1.79 -20.03
CA ASP A 69 7.11 0.61 -20.90
C ASP A 69 6.55 0.88 -22.31
N MET A 70 5.42 1.58 -22.41
CA MET A 70 4.87 2.03 -23.70
C MET A 70 5.83 2.95 -24.45
N VAL A 71 6.45 3.93 -23.77
CA VAL A 71 7.42 4.83 -24.39
C VAL A 71 8.69 4.09 -24.82
N HIS A 72 9.18 3.14 -24.02
CA HIS A 72 10.32 2.28 -24.38
C HIS A 72 10.03 1.41 -25.60
N SER A 73 8.77 1.00 -25.78
CA SER A 73 8.30 0.24 -26.96
C SER A 73 7.93 1.14 -28.15
N GLU A 74 8.29 2.42 -28.11
CA GLU A 74 7.98 3.44 -29.14
C GLU A 74 6.47 3.58 -29.44
N TYR A 75 5.61 3.24 -28.48
CA TYR A 75 4.17 3.36 -28.63
C TYR A 75 3.72 4.84 -28.54
N THR A 76 3.10 5.33 -29.60
CA THR A 76 2.76 6.76 -29.77
C THR A 76 1.27 7.03 -29.89
N LYS A 77 0.41 6.00 -29.81
CA LYS A 77 -1.04 6.18 -29.94
C LYS A 77 -1.58 7.02 -28.76
N PRO A 78 -2.32 8.10 -29.02
CA PRO A 78 -2.93 8.91 -27.96
C PRO A 78 -4.01 8.15 -27.20
N ASP A 79 -4.27 8.56 -25.96
CA ASP A 79 -5.46 8.16 -25.22
C ASP A 79 -6.72 8.88 -25.73
N PHE A 80 -7.87 8.60 -25.10
CA PHE A 80 -9.14 9.25 -25.45
C PHE A 80 -9.14 10.76 -25.22
N ALA A 81 -8.25 11.29 -24.39
CA ALA A 81 -8.06 12.72 -24.19
C ALA A 81 -7.01 13.33 -25.14
N GLY A 82 -6.52 12.56 -26.12
CA GLY A 82 -5.59 13.03 -27.13
C GLY A 82 -4.13 13.13 -26.66
N MET A 83 -3.78 12.55 -25.52
CA MET A 83 -2.41 12.59 -24.97
C MET A 83 -1.62 11.34 -25.31
N THR A 84 -0.44 11.47 -25.92
CA THR A 84 0.49 10.35 -26.09
C THR A 84 1.07 9.91 -24.73
N PRO A 85 1.58 8.67 -24.59
CA PRO A 85 2.22 8.25 -23.33
C PRO A 85 3.35 9.18 -22.88
N LYS A 86 4.11 9.74 -23.83
CA LYS A 86 5.17 10.72 -23.54
C LYS A 86 4.61 12.03 -22.98
N ASP A 87 3.53 12.53 -23.54
CA ASP A 87 2.84 13.74 -23.02
C ASP A 87 2.27 13.48 -21.64
N GLN A 88 1.69 12.29 -21.42
CA GLN A 88 1.18 11.88 -20.12
C GLN A 88 2.29 11.82 -19.06
N LEU A 89 3.43 11.18 -19.34
CA LEU A 89 4.56 11.13 -18.41
C LEU A 89 5.08 12.52 -18.06
N LYS A 90 5.18 13.43 -19.05
CA LYS A 90 5.58 14.82 -18.81
C LYS A 90 4.61 15.53 -17.87
N ASN A 91 3.31 15.47 -18.16
CA ASN A 91 2.27 16.11 -17.35
C ASN A 91 2.19 15.50 -15.93
N ILE A 92 2.37 14.18 -15.82
CA ILE A 92 2.44 13.47 -14.53
C ILE A 92 3.62 13.98 -13.72
N SER A 93 4.83 14.03 -14.29
CA SER A 93 6.02 14.51 -13.58
C SER A 93 5.80 15.94 -13.07
N GLU A 94 5.35 16.87 -13.92
CA GLU A 94 5.11 18.26 -13.51
C GLU A 94 4.06 18.38 -12.38
N LYS A 95 2.97 17.62 -12.46
CA LYS A 95 1.88 17.67 -11.46
C LYS A 95 2.28 17.00 -10.14
N THR A 96 2.97 15.87 -10.21
CA THR A 96 3.42 15.13 -9.02
C THR A 96 4.50 15.88 -8.24
N HIS A 97 5.45 16.55 -8.91
CA HIS A 97 6.42 17.42 -8.24
C HIS A 97 5.75 18.50 -7.40
N LYS A 98 4.76 19.19 -7.97
CA LYS A 98 3.96 20.21 -7.26
C LYS A 98 3.17 19.61 -6.10
N MET A 99 2.60 18.42 -6.28
CA MET A 99 1.84 17.74 -5.24
C MET A 99 2.74 17.31 -4.07
N VAL A 100 3.92 16.75 -4.34
CA VAL A 100 4.90 16.37 -3.32
C VAL A 100 5.41 17.61 -2.58
N GLU A 101 5.74 18.70 -3.29
CA GLU A 101 6.11 19.97 -2.65
C GLU A 101 5.02 20.47 -1.69
N LEU A 102 3.76 20.44 -2.14
CA LEU A 102 2.60 20.81 -1.32
C LEU A 102 2.44 19.89 -0.09
N GLN A 103 2.67 18.59 -0.27
CA GLN A 103 2.61 17.59 0.80
C GLN A 103 3.63 17.93 1.89
N TYR A 104 4.91 18.08 1.55
CA TYR A 104 5.94 18.40 2.53
C TYR A 104 5.81 19.80 3.12
N ARG A 105 5.30 20.78 2.36
CA ARG A 105 4.94 22.09 2.91
C ARG A 105 3.85 21.99 3.98
N THR A 106 2.85 21.14 3.75
CA THR A 106 1.76 20.87 4.72
C THR A 106 2.31 20.18 5.97
N TYR A 107 3.16 19.17 5.78
CA TYR A 107 3.86 18.48 6.87
C TYR A 107 4.64 19.47 7.75
N ASN A 108 5.56 20.24 7.14
CA ASN A 108 6.45 21.13 7.86
C ASN A 108 5.73 22.30 8.53
N ARG A 109 4.80 22.96 7.84
CA ARG A 109 4.19 24.21 8.33
C ARG A 109 2.94 24.00 9.18
N SER A 110 2.23 22.87 9.02
CA SER A 110 0.97 22.64 9.72
C SER A 110 1.00 21.42 10.62
N ILE A 111 1.49 20.28 10.13
CA ILE A 111 1.45 19.03 10.92
C ILE A 111 2.43 19.10 12.09
N LEU A 112 3.68 19.46 11.84
CA LEU A 112 4.68 19.59 12.91
C LEU A 112 4.26 20.61 13.98
N GLN A 113 3.62 21.71 13.58
CA GLN A 113 3.09 22.69 14.53
C GLN A 113 1.90 22.13 15.33
N GLY A 114 1.01 21.38 14.69
CA GLY A 114 -0.08 20.69 15.37
C GLY A 114 0.42 19.70 16.41
N LEU A 115 1.45 18.90 16.07
CA LEU A 115 2.06 17.94 17.00
C LEU A 115 2.63 18.65 18.23
N LYS A 116 3.33 19.76 18.04
CA LYS A 116 3.85 20.59 19.16
C LYS A 116 2.73 21.05 20.09
N ASN A 117 1.59 21.48 19.56
CA ASN A 117 0.46 21.96 20.37
C ASN A 117 -0.15 20.85 21.26
N VAL A 118 -0.09 19.60 20.82
CA VAL A 118 -0.52 18.43 21.60
C VAL A 118 0.61 17.79 22.42
N LYS A 119 1.72 18.52 22.62
CA LYS A 119 2.91 18.10 23.38
C LYS A 119 3.58 16.84 22.82
N LEU A 120 3.55 16.67 21.50
CA LEU A 120 4.28 15.64 20.76
C LEU A 120 5.31 16.27 19.83
N ARG A 121 6.56 15.85 19.92
CA ARG A 121 7.66 16.36 19.09
C ARG A 121 8.29 15.22 18.29
N ILE A 122 8.43 15.42 16.99
CA ILE A 122 9.33 14.62 16.15
C ILE A 122 10.65 15.38 16.14
N LEU A 123 11.69 14.77 16.68
CA LEU A 123 13.03 15.35 16.77
C LEU A 123 13.89 14.91 15.59
N ASP A 124 14.68 15.84 15.09
CA ASP A 124 15.71 15.58 14.08
C ASP A 124 17.05 15.20 14.74
N TYR A 125 17.98 14.64 13.97
CA TYR A 125 19.32 14.29 14.46
C TYR A 125 20.14 15.52 14.87
N GLU A 126 19.82 16.70 14.30
CA GLU A 126 20.44 18.00 14.62
C GLU A 126 19.83 18.68 15.85
N ASP A 127 18.67 18.22 16.33
CA ASP A 127 18.04 18.80 17.50
C ASP A 127 18.90 18.57 18.75
N LYS A 128 18.87 19.55 19.65
CA LYS A 128 19.52 19.42 20.96
C LYS A 128 18.74 18.42 21.80
N LEU A 129 19.38 17.30 22.08
CA LEU A 129 18.84 16.25 22.96
C LEU A 129 19.33 16.45 24.39
N THR A 130 18.52 16.05 25.36
CA THR A 130 18.98 15.94 26.74
C THR A 130 20.02 14.83 26.87
N GLN A 131 20.78 14.83 27.97
CA GLN A 131 21.76 13.77 28.22
C GLN A 131 21.08 12.39 28.35
N GLU A 132 19.89 12.34 28.96
CA GLU A 132 19.09 11.12 29.08
C GLU A 132 18.61 10.61 27.72
N GLN A 133 18.07 11.50 26.87
CA GLN A 133 17.66 11.15 25.51
C GLN A 133 18.83 10.66 24.66
N THR A 134 19.98 11.33 24.76
CA THR A 134 21.20 10.94 24.03
C THR A 134 21.63 9.54 24.42
N ARG A 135 21.74 9.27 25.73
CA ARG A 135 22.11 7.96 26.24
C ARG A 135 21.12 6.88 25.79
N PHE A 136 19.82 7.15 25.89
CA PHE A 136 18.78 6.21 25.46
C PHE A 136 18.91 5.83 23.97
N ILE A 137 19.16 6.82 23.11
CA ILE A 137 19.32 6.59 21.66
C ILE A 137 20.59 5.81 21.37
N ASP A 138 21.69 6.12 22.03
CA ASP A 138 22.97 5.44 21.82
C ASP A 138 22.92 3.99 22.32
N ASP A 139 22.31 3.75 23.48
CA ASP A 139 22.09 2.40 24.04
C ASP A 139 21.17 1.58 23.11
N TYR A 140 20.05 2.16 22.65
CA TYR A 140 19.15 1.51 21.70
C TYR A 140 19.86 1.21 20.36
N TYR A 141 20.71 2.13 19.90
CA TYR A 141 21.48 1.90 18.69
C TYR A 141 22.44 0.71 18.86
N ASP A 142 23.25 0.68 19.93
CA ASP A 142 24.26 -0.35 20.14
C ASP A 142 23.64 -1.73 20.39
N GLU A 143 22.54 -1.80 21.14
CA GLU A 143 21.89 -3.08 21.53
C GLU A 143 20.92 -3.63 20.48
N VAL A 144 20.18 -2.76 19.78
CA VAL A 144 19.06 -3.18 18.91
C VAL A 144 19.34 -2.92 17.44
N VAL A 145 19.84 -1.73 17.10
CA VAL A 145 19.96 -1.30 15.70
C VAL A 145 21.24 -1.85 15.06
N TYR A 146 22.41 -1.62 15.66
CA TYR A 146 23.71 -1.98 15.12
C TYR A 146 23.83 -3.46 14.72
N PRO A 147 23.36 -4.44 15.52
CA PRO A 147 23.47 -5.87 15.17
C PRO A 147 22.74 -6.29 13.89
N VAL A 148 21.75 -5.50 13.43
CA VAL A 148 20.96 -5.81 12.23
C VAL A 148 21.35 -4.97 11.02
N LEU A 149 22.29 -4.03 11.16
CA LEU A 149 22.78 -3.23 10.04
C LEU A 149 23.89 -3.94 9.27
N THR A 150 23.75 -3.98 7.94
CA THR A 150 24.79 -4.44 7.04
C THR A 150 25.18 -3.31 6.08
N PRO A 151 26.34 -2.64 6.25
CA PRO A 151 26.79 -1.62 5.30
C PRO A 151 27.25 -2.25 3.98
N MET A 152 26.88 -1.63 2.86
CA MET A 152 27.28 -2.03 1.52
C MET A 152 28.07 -0.91 0.86
N ALA A 153 29.38 -1.09 0.70
CA ALA A 153 30.26 -0.12 0.05
C ALA A 153 30.47 -0.43 -1.43
N LEU A 154 30.42 0.61 -2.26
CA LEU A 154 30.80 0.60 -3.67
C LEU A 154 32.31 0.87 -3.79
N ASP A 155 33.03 -0.02 -4.46
CA ASP A 155 34.43 0.16 -4.81
C ASP A 155 34.74 -0.48 -6.17
N SER A 156 35.97 -0.37 -6.67
CA SER A 156 36.37 -0.93 -7.98
C SER A 156 36.19 -2.44 -8.11
N SER A 157 36.05 -3.16 -7.00
CA SER A 157 35.86 -4.61 -6.95
C SER A 157 34.43 -5.04 -6.64
N ARG A 158 33.54 -4.11 -6.25
CA ARG A 158 32.16 -4.38 -5.82
C ARG A 158 31.19 -3.48 -6.58
N PRO A 159 30.28 -4.06 -7.41
CA PRO A 159 29.30 -3.28 -8.13
C PRO A 159 28.29 -2.63 -7.18
N PHE A 160 27.51 -1.69 -7.70
CA PHE A 160 26.45 -1.04 -6.93
C PHE A 160 25.45 -2.07 -6.37
N PRO A 161 25.13 -2.02 -5.07
CA PRO A 161 24.29 -3.04 -4.45
C PRO A 161 22.85 -2.97 -4.96
N LEU A 162 22.19 -4.12 -5.02
CA LEU A 162 20.76 -4.17 -5.33
C LEU A 162 19.96 -3.53 -4.19
N ILE A 163 19.38 -2.36 -4.46
CA ILE A 163 18.48 -1.69 -3.52
C ILE A 163 17.07 -2.27 -3.64
N ARG A 164 16.50 -2.70 -2.52
CA ARG A 164 15.14 -3.24 -2.45
C ARG A 164 14.10 -2.16 -2.74
N ASN A 165 13.06 -2.52 -3.49
CA ASN A 165 11.96 -1.61 -3.83
C ASN A 165 11.25 -1.07 -2.57
N LYS A 166 10.88 0.22 -2.56
CA LYS A 166 10.23 0.95 -1.44
C LYS A 166 10.99 0.96 -0.12
N SER A 167 12.19 0.37 -0.05
CA SER A 167 12.99 0.39 1.16
C SER A 167 13.62 1.76 1.37
N LEU A 168 13.64 2.20 2.62
CA LEU A 168 14.39 3.38 3.03
C LEU A 168 15.86 2.99 3.20
N ASN A 169 16.76 3.78 2.61
CA ASN A 169 18.20 3.56 2.66
C ASN A 169 18.90 4.86 3.04
N ILE A 170 20.10 4.75 3.59
CA ILE A 170 20.97 5.89 3.90
C ILE A 170 22.21 5.75 3.04
N GLY A 171 22.40 6.67 2.10
CA GLY A 171 23.62 6.79 1.32
C GLY A 171 24.65 7.58 2.11
N ALA A 172 25.91 7.16 2.08
CA ALA A 172 27.03 7.81 2.77
C ALA A 172 28.22 7.97 1.81
N LEU A 173 28.86 9.14 1.82
CA LEU A 173 30.17 9.33 1.19
C LEU A 173 31.25 9.17 2.25
N ILE A 174 32.10 8.16 2.10
CA ILE A 174 33.13 7.81 3.08
C ILE A 174 34.53 7.98 2.49
N SER A 175 35.48 8.51 3.26
CA SER A 175 36.85 8.76 2.79
C SER A 175 37.88 8.35 3.83
N LYS A 176 38.94 7.64 3.42
CA LYS A 176 40.06 7.27 4.31
C LYS A 176 40.85 8.48 4.82
N ASN A 177 40.94 9.54 4.02
CA ASN A 177 41.78 10.71 4.31
C ASN A 177 40.96 12.01 4.41
N GLY A 178 39.62 11.90 4.58
CA GLY A 178 38.70 13.05 4.63
C GLY A 178 38.54 13.83 3.33
N LYS A 179 39.23 13.46 2.25
CA LYS A 179 39.15 14.15 0.95
C LYS A 179 37.98 13.63 0.13
N LYS A 180 37.04 14.52 -0.20
CA LYS A 180 35.84 14.23 -1.01
C LYS A 180 36.13 13.66 -2.40
N LYS A 181 37.20 14.13 -3.06
CA LYS A 181 37.63 13.62 -4.40
C LYS A 181 38.01 12.14 -4.42
N LYS A 182 38.24 11.52 -3.25
CA LYS A 182 38.52 10.08 -3.10
C LYS A 182 37.47 9.40 -2.22
N ALA A 183 36.28 9.99 -2.11
CA ALA A 183 35.20 9.39 -1.35
C ALA A 183 34.59 8.23 -2.12
N ASN A 184 34.35 7.14 -1.41
CA ASN A 184 33.59 6.00 -1.90
C ASN A 184 32.14 6.16 -1.45
N PHE A 185 31.21 5.66 -2.26
CA PHE A 185 29.82 5.56 -1.88
C PHE A 185 29.62 4.31 -1.03
N ALA A 186 28.85 4.43 0.04
CA ALA A 186 28.32 3.30 0.77
C ALA A 186 26.84 3.52 1.03
N THR A 187 26.09 2.44 1.25
CA THR A 187 24.68 2.52 1.59
C THR A 187 24.34 1.53 2.69
N ILE A 188 23.37 1.92 3.51
CA ILE A 188 22.83 1.11 4.60
C ILE A 188 21.32 1.07 4.43
N GLN A 189 20.75 -0.12 4.40
CA GLN A 189 19.30 -0.26 4.40
C GLN A 189 18.76 -0.03 5.83
N VAL A 190 17.75 0.84 5.96
CA VAL A 190 17.05 1.02 7.25
C VAL A 190 16.19 -0.24 7.50
N PRO A 191 16.40 -0.98 8.62
CA PRO A 191 15.73 -2.25 8.85
C PRO A 191 14.22 -2.09 9.01
N SER A 192 13.43 -2.71 8.12
CA SER A 192 11.97 -2.67 8.18
C SER A 192 11.36 -3.56 9.26
N VAL A 193 12.17 -4.43 9.89
CA VAL A 193 11.75 -5.29 11.01
C VAL A 193 11.65 -4.51 12.32
N LEU A 194 12.29 -3.33 12.39
CA LEU A 194 12.22 -2.42 13.52
C LEU A 194 11.15 -1.35 13.26
N SER A 195 10.57 -0.80 14.33
CA SER A 195 9.71 0.36 14.21
C SER A 195 10.49 1.53 13.60
N ARG A 196 9.90 2.18 12.60
CA ARG A 196 10.52 3.32 11.92
C ARG A 196 10.62 4.57 12.80
N TYR A 197 9.82 4.63 13.87
CA TYR A 197 9.93 5.67 14.87
C TYR A 197 10.19 5.07 16.26
N LEU A 198 10.93 5.78 17.09
CA LEU A 198 11.27 5.42 18.45
C LEU A 198 10.77 6.53 19.39
N GLU A 199 9.94 6.16 20.37
CA GLU A 199 9.62 7.07 21.47
C GLU A 199 10.79 7.08 22.46
N ILE A 200 11.26 8.29 22.79
CA ILE A 200 12.41 8.53 23.66
C ILE A 200 11.95 9.24 24.95
N PRO A 201 12.81 9.34 25.98
CA PRO A 201 12.51 10.09 27.18
C PRO A 201 11.99 11.51 26.86
N ARG A 202 11.07 12.00 27.69
CA ARG A 202 10.45 13.31 27.51
C ARG A 202 11.50 14.42 27.52
N ASP A 203 11.22 15.52 26.83
CA ASP A 203 12.07 16.72 26.92
C ASP A 203 11.91 17.44 28.27
N GLU A 204 12.70 18.48 28.48
CA GLU A 204 12.69 19.29 29.72
C GLU A 204 11.31 19.92 30.01
N ASP A 205 10.52 20.16 28.96
CA ASP A 205 9.15 20.69 29.06
C ASP A 205 8.10 19.59 29.32
N GLY A 206 8.53 18.33 29.43
CA GLY A 206 7.69 17.16 29.63
C GLY A 206 6.93 16.72 28.38
N ASN A 207 7.31 17.19 27.18
CA ASN A 207 6.69 16.76 25.92
C ASN A 207 7.09 15.32 25.59
N ARG A 208 6.19 14.59 24.94
CA ARG A 208 6.54 13.30 24.34
C ARG A 208 7.42 13.54 23.12
N CYS A 209 8.50 12.78 23.02
CA CYS A 209 9.49 12.93 21.97
C CYS A 209 9.63 11.63 21.19
N ILE A 210 9.69 11.75 19.87
CA ILE A 210 9.90 10.65 18.95
C ILE A 210 11.07 11.01 18.03
N VAL A 211 11.93 10.04 17.74
CA VAL A 211 12.99 10.16 16.73
C VAL A 211 12.77 9.09 15.66
N LEU A 212 13.10 9.41 14.40
CA LEU A 212 13.04 8.45 13.30
C LEU A 212 14.28 7.55 13.29
N LEU A 213 14.11 6.30 12.90
CA LEU A 213 15.17 5.30 12.91
C LEU A 213 16.36 5.70 12.01
N GLU A 214 16.07 6.32 10.86
CA GLU A 214 17.10 6.86 9.98
C GLU A 214 17.96 7.93 10.66
N ASN A 215 17.39 8.72 11.58
CA ASN A 215 18.13 9.73 12.33
C ASN A 215 18.97 9.11 13.46
N VAL A 216 18.48 8.04 14.09
CA VAL A 216 19.26 7.23 15.04
C VAL A 216 20.50 6.64 14.36
N ILE A 217 20.32 6.09 13.15
CA ILE A 217 21.42 5.52 12.36
C ILE A 217 22.39 6.61 11.90
N LYS A 218 21.90 7.74 11.37
CA LYS A 218 22.74 8.86 10.93
C LYS A 218 23.60 9.42 12.06
N ARG A 219 23.03 9.57 13.26
CA ARG A 219 23.76 10.08 14.44
C ARG A 219 24.94 9.17 14.83
N ASN A 220 24.77 7.86 14.70
CA ASN A 220 25.77 6.86 15.09
C ASN A 220 26.53 6.28 13.86
N ILE A 221 26.48 6.95 12.71
CA ILE A 221 26.96 6.38 11.44
C ILE A 221 28.47 6.12 11.43
N ASP A 222 29.24 6.89 12.20
CA ASP A 222 30.68 6.72 12.34
C ASP A 222 31.06 5.36 12.97
N LYS A 223 30.20 4.79 13.82
CA LYS A 223 30.40 3.45 14.40
C LYS A 223 30.30 2.34 13.35
N ILE A 224 29.57 2.58 12.26
CA ILE A 224 29.40 1.61 11.16
C ILE A 224 30.62 1.62 10.25
N PHE A 225 31.12 2.80 9.90
CA PHE A 225 32.21 2.96 8.94
C PHE A 225 33.58 3.12 9.63
N GLN A 226 33.92 2.17 10.49
CA GLN A 226 35.21 2.17 11.21
C GLN A 226 36.39 2.25 10.23
N GLY A 227 37.32 3.18 10.49
CA GLY A 227 38.49 3.40 9.64
C GLY A 227 38.25 4.31 8.43
N PHE A 228 37.05 4.87 8.29
CA PHE A 228 36.73 5.91 7.31
C PHE A 228 36.14 7.13 8.01
N GLN A 229 36.32 8.30 7.42
CA GLN A 229 35.59 9.49 7.80
C GLN A 229 34.33 9.60 6.95
N VAL A 230 33.17 9.71 7.59
CA VAL A 230 31.90 9.98 6.90
C VAL A 230 31.84 11.47 6.56
N ILE A 231 31.76 11.78 5.27
CA ILE A 231 31.68 13.17 4.78
C ILE A 231 30.24 13.68 4.86
N CYS A 232 29.30 12.85 4.44
CA CYS A 232 27.87 13.13 4.52
C CYS A 232 27.06 11.85 4.45
N ALA A 233 25.84 11.89 4.98
CA ALA A 233 24.91 10.78 5.00
C ALA A 233 23.47 11.27 4.83
N TYR A 234 22.76 10.75 3.82
CA TYR A 234 21.42 11.22 3.47
C TYR A 234 20.47 10.05 3.18
N PRO A 235 19.22 10.12 3.68
CA PRO A 235 18.20 9.14 3.35
C PRO A 235 17.80 9.26 1.88
N TYR A 236 17.51 8.11 1.28
CA TYR A 236 16.91 7.98 -0.04
C TYR A 236 16.05 6.73 -0.14
N ARG A 237 15.11 6.75 -1.06
CA ARG A 237 14.19 5.64 -1.34
C ARG A 237 13.97 5.54 -2.83
N ILE A 238 13.85 4.31 -3.33
CA ILE A 238 13.59 4.06 -4.74
C ILE A 238 12.27 3.32 -4.93
N MET A 239 11.64 3.56 -6.07
CA MET A 239 10.52 2.77 -6.56
C MET A 239 10.92 2.10 -7.87
N ARG A 240 10.55 0.83 -8.00
CA ARG A 240 10.78 0.02 -9.20
C ARG A 240 9.48 -0.28 -9.92
N ASN A 241 9.59 -0.49 -11.24
CA ASN A 241 8.49 -1.03 -12.05
C ASN A 241 7.95 -2.31 -11.40
N ALA A 242 6.65 -2.32 -11.16
CA ALA A 242 5.96 -3.37 -10.46
C ALA A 242 5.16 -4.27 -11.43
N GLU A 243 5.15 -3.97 -12.72
CA GLU A 243 4.50 -4.75 -13.77
C GLU A 243 5.59 -5.51 -14.53
N LEU A 244 5.55 -6.85 -14.45
CA LEU A 244 6.34 -7.71 -15.31
C LEU A 244 5.36 -8.56 -16.09
N GLY A 245 5.50 -8.53 -17.43
CA GLY A 245 4.69 -9.34 -18.32
C GLY A 245 4.72 -10.81 -17.89
N ILE A 246 3.54 -11.36 -17.63
CA ILE A 246 3.36 -12.79 -17.41
C ILE A 246 3.03 -13.38 -18.77
N ASP A 247 3.75 -14.43 -19.16
CA ASP A 247 3.41 -15.20 -20.36
C ASP A 247 2.17 -16.05 -20.02
N GLU A 248 1.05 -15.76 -20.69
CA GLU A 248 -0.27 -16.32 -20.37
C GLU A 248 -0.61 -17.56 -21.24
N ASP A 249 0.25 -17.91 -22.19
CA ASP A 249 -0.06 -18.90 -23.22
C ASP A 249 -0.03 -20.36 -22.72
N ASP A 250 0.60 -20.64 -21.56
CA ASP A 250 0.61 -21.96 -20.91
C ASP A 250 -0.26 -21.99 -19.63
N ALA A 251 -1.54 -22.31 -19.80
CA ALA A 251 -2.53 -22.37 -18.72
C ALA A 251 -2.23 -23.42 -17.62
N SER A 252 -1.33 -24.38 -17.86
CA SER A 252 -1.02 -25.43 -16.89
C SER A 252 -0.27 -24.95 -15.66
N ASP A 253 0.32 -23.75 -15.67
CA ASP A 253 1.15 -23.30 -14.56
C ASP A 253 1.17 -21.78 -14.30
N LEU A 254 -0.01 -21.15 -14.43
CA LEU A 254 -0.20 -19.72 -14.11
C LEU A 254 0.32 -19.36 -12.71
N LEU A 255 0.20 -20.28 -11.75
CA LEU A 255 0.69 -20.09 -10.38
C LEU A 255 2.22 -19.98 -10.34
N LEU A 256 2.97 -20.90 -10.98
CA LEU A 256 4.43 -20.82 -11.01
C LEU A 256 4.94 -19.62 -11.81
N GLU A 257 4.25 -19.19 -12.87
CA GLU A 257 4.63 -17.97 -13.60
C GLU A 257 4.43 -16.69 -12.76
N ILE A 258 3.35 -16.61 -11.98
CA ILE A 258 3.16 -15.51 -11.00
C ILE A 258 4.27 -15.52 -9.95
N GLU A 259 4.66 -16.68 -9.40
CA GLU A 259 5.76 -16.78 -8.44
C GLU A 259 7.11 -16.35 -9.05
N LYS A 260 7.41 -16.73 -10.29
CA LYS A 260 8.61 -16.30 -11.01
C LYS A 260 8.60 -14.78 -11.25
N SER A 261 7.45 -14.23 -11.63
CA SER A 261 7.26 -12.80 -11.86
C SER A 261 7.48 -11.99 -10.57
N LEU A 262 6.94 -12.45 -9.43
CA LEU A 262 7.17 -11.82 -8.12
C LEU A 262 8.64 -11.72 -7.75
N LYS A 263 9.44 -12.76 -8.02
CA LYS A 263 10.90 -12.73 -7.80
C LYS A 263 11.61 -11.75 -8.74
N LYS A 264 11.25 -11.74 -10.02
CA LYS A 264 11.81 -10.80 -11.00
C LYS A 264 11.46 -9.34 -10.67
N ARG A 265 10.31 -9.07 -10.02
CA ARG A 265 9.85 -7.71 -9.65
C ARG A 265 10.85 -6.96 -8.78
N GLN A 266 11.63 -7.69 -7.97
CA GLN A 266 12.70 -7.11 -7.15
C GLN A 266 13.82 -6.47 -7.99
N TRP A 267 13.91 -6.81 -9.27
CA TRP A 267 14.96 -6.41 -10.22
C TRP A 267 14.46 -5.43 -11.31
N GLY A 268 13.20 -4.97 -11.24
CA GLY A 268 12.64 -4.04 -12.23
C GLY A 268 13.38 -2.70 -12.31
N GLU A 269 13.23 -1.97 -13.41
CA GLU A 269 13.83 -0.64 -13.62
C GLU A 269 13.43 0.33 -12.50
N VAL A 270 14.34 1.23 -12.11
CA VAL A 270 14.05 2.29 -11.15
C VAL A 270 13.28 3.40 -11.84
N ILE A 271 12.06 3.62 -11.39
CA ILE A 271 11.15 4.58 -12.03
C ILE A 271 11.01 5.90 -11.25
N ARG A 272 11.44 5.93 -9.99
CA ARG A 272 11.40 7.10 -9.11
C ARG A 272 12.47 7.00 -8.02
N LEU A 273 13.14 8.13 -7.74
CA LEU A 273 14.08 8.30 -6.63
C LEU A 273 13.59 9.42 -5.74
N GLU A 274 13.35 9.14 -4.47
CA GLU A 274 13.16 10.15 -3.44
C GLU A 274 14.47 10.32 -2.70
N ALA A 275 15.00 11.54 -2.68
CA ALA A 275 16.25 11.89 -2.04
C ALA A 275 16.02 13.05 -1.06
N ASP A 276 16.68 13.03 0.08
CA ASP A 276 16.70 14.16 1.00
C ASP A 276 17.07 15.47 0.29
N ALA A 277 16.35 16.57 0.55
CA ALA A 277 16.59 17.86 -0.08
C ALA A 277 17.99 18.43 0.19
N GLY A 278 18.59 18.08 1.32
CA GLY A 278 19.96 18.45 1.69
C GLY A 278 21.04 17.57 1.03
N MET A 279 20.66 16.56 0.25
CA MET A 279 21.61 15.59 -0.31
C MET A 279 22.72 16.24 -1.12
N ASP A 280 23.95 15.79 -0.85
CA ASP A 280 25.13 16.25 -1.57
C ASP A 280 25.06 15.96 -3.07
N LYS A 281 25.45 16.94 -3.89
CA LYS A 281 25.37 16.86 -5.36
C LYS A 281 26.18 15.70 -5.95
N ASP A 282 27.34 15.38 -5.37
CA ASP A 282 28.18 14.29 -5.86
C ASP A 282 27.53 12.93 -5.53
N MET A 283 26.94 12.81 -4.33
CA MET A 283 26.16 11.62 -3.96
C MET A 283 24.94 11.44 -4.87
N LEU A 284 24.19 12.51 -5.13
CA LEU A 284 23.03 12.47 -6.02
C LEU A 284 23.43 12.07 -7.45
N ALA A 285 24.56 12.58 -7.95
CA ALA A 285 25.08 12.20 -9.26
C ALA A 285 25.46 10.71 -9.34
N ILE A 286 26.05 10.16 -8.28
CA ILE A 286 26.33 8.72 -8.17
C ILE A 286 25.02 7.93 -8.21
N LEU A 287 24.04 8.28 -7.38
CA LEU A 287 22.74 7.60 -7.37
C LEU A 287 22.04 7.67 -8.73
N LYS A 288 22.02 8.83 -9.38
CA LYS A 288 21.42 9.01 -10.71
C LYS A 288 22.07 8.11 -11.76
N LYS A 289 23.40 8.06 -11.77
CA LYS A 289 24.17 7.25 -12.71
C LYS A 289 23.97 5.76 -12.47
N GLU A 290 24.14 5.29 -11.23
CA GLU A 290 24.08 3.86 -10.90
C GLU A 290 22.66 3.30 -11.00
N LEU A 291 21.63 4.10 -10.68
CA LEU A 291 20.23 3.72 -10.82
C LEU A 291 19.66 3.99 -12.22
N GLN A 292 20.44 4.61 -13.12
CA GLN A 292 20.05 5.00 -14.47
C GLN A 292 18.76 5.83 -14.54
N ILE A 293 18.54 6.69 -13.54
CA ILE A 293 17.31 7.47 -13.40
C ILE A 293 17.47 8.88 -13.97
N ARG A 294 16.41 9.38 -14.62
CA ARG A 294 16.36 10.72 -15.21
C ARG A 294 16.03 11.80 -14.18
N GLU A 295 16.35 13.04 -14.50
CA GLU A 295 16.15 14.18 -13.60
C GLU A 295 14.69 14.36 -13.19
N GLU A 296 13.78 14.20 -14.15
CA GLU A 296 12.33 14.36 -13.96
C GLU A 296 11.71 13.35 -12.98
N ASP A 297 12.41 12.24 -12.70
CA ASP A 297 11.99 11.18 -11.80
C ASP A 297 12.67 11.25 -10.40
N VAL A 298 13.48 12.30 -10.17
CA VAL A 298 14.14 12.55 -8.90
C VAL A 298 13.37 13.59 -8.08
N PHE A 299 12.86 13.17 -6.93
CA PHE A 299 12.10 14.00 -6.00
C PHE A 299 12.99 14.39 -4.82
N MET A 300 13.29 15.69 -4.72
CA MET A 300 14.03 16.24 -3.58
C MET A 300 13.06 16.54 -2.43
N ILE A 301 13.24 15.84 -1.32
CA ILE A 301 12.28 15.78 -0.21
C ILE A 301 12.69 16.70 0.93
N ASN A 302 11.87 17.71 1.22
CA ASN A 302 12.08 18.63 2.33
C ASN A 302 11.39 18.12 3.60
N GLY A 303 11.96 17.08 4.22
CA GLY A 303 11.42 16.40 5.40
C GLY A 303 11.85 14.93 5.41
N PRO A 304 11.25 14.08 6.28
CA PRO A 304 11.56 12.67 6.27
C PRO A 304 11.11 12.00 4.97
N VAL A 305 12.04 11.34 4.27
CA VAL A 305 11.76 10.58 3.05
C VAL A 305 10.72 9.51 3.35
N ASP A 306 9.68 9.35 2.54
CA ASP A 306 8.55 8.44 2.77
C ASP A 306 7.72 8.78 4.02
N LEU A 307 6.55 9.40 3.83
CA LEU A 307 5.61 9.75 4.91
C LEU A 307 4.66 8.62 5.30
N THR A 308 4.80 7.41 4.75
CA THR A 308 3.89 6.29 5.09
C THR A 308 4.02 5.84 6.55
N PHE A 309 5.13 6.18 7.22
CA PHE A 309 5.30 5.92 8.66
C PHE A 309 4.26 6.64 9.53
N LEU A 310 3.65 7.72 9.03
CA LEU A 310 2.63 8.47 9.75
C LEU A 310 1.38 7.62 10.06
N MET A 311 1.09 6.59 9.26
CA MET A 311 0.04 5.61 9.61
C MET A 311 0.36 4.87 10.91
N SER A 312 1.63 4.56 11.16
CA SER A 312 2.04 3.92 12.41
C SER A 312 1.97 4.87 13.61
N MET A 313 2.14 6.18 13.37
CA MET A 313 1.94 7.20 14.40
C MET A 313 0.47 7.39 14.78
N TYR A 314 -0.47 7.16 13.84
CA TYR A 314 -1.90 7.17 14.16
C TYR A 314 -2.25 6.20 15.31
N GLY A 315 -1.53 5.08 15.41
CA GLY A 315 -1.67 4.08 16.48
C GLY A 315 -1.10 4.49 17.85
N LEU A 316 -0.47 5.66 18.00
CA LEU A 316 0.04 6.11 19.29
C LEU A 316 -1.12 6.32 20.29
N LYS A 317 -0.91 5.81 21.51
CA LYS A 317 -1.86 5.94 22.62
C LYS A 317 -1.80 7.35 23.24
N GLY A 318 -2.90 7.78 23.87
CA GLY A 318 -2.96 9.04 24.60
C GLY A 318 -3.20 10.28 23.74
N PHE A 319 -3.74 10.09 22.53
CA PHE A 319 -4.11 11.15 21.59
C PHE A 319 -5.50 10.87 20.98
N ASP A 320 -6.39 10.24 21.76
CA ASP A 320 -7.69 9.82 21.26
C ASP A 320 -8.63 11.02 21.01
N ASP A 321 -8.39 12.13 21.72
CA ASP A 321 -8.98 13.45 21.46
C ASP A 321 -8.54 14.08 20.13
N GLN A 322 -7.47 13.55 19.52
CA GLN A 322 -6.95 13.97 18.22
C GLN A 322 -7.36 13.04 17.08
N LYS A 323 -8.22 12.06 17.34
CA LYS A 323 -8.74 11.09 16.38
C LYS A 323 -10.26 11.24 16.26
N VAL A 324 -10.83 10.69 15.19
CA VAL A 324 -12.28 10.49 15.12
C VAL A 324 -12.64 9.28 15.97
N GLU A 325 -13.79 9.32 16.64
CA GLU A 325 -14.30 8.17 17.38
C GLU A 325 -14.51 6.99 16.43
N ASP A 326 -14.06 5.81 16.86
CA ASP A 326 -14.24 4.59 16.08
C ASP A 326 -15.74 4.30 15.90
N TYR A 327 -16.16 4.15 14.64
CA TYR A 327 -17.52 3.75 14.34
C TYR A 327 -17.69 2.24 14.57
N THR A 328 -18.58 1.87 15.50
CA THR A 328 -18.96 0.47 15.71
C THR A 328 -20.13 0.12 14.78
N PRO A 329 -19.96 -0.82 13.83
CA PRO A 329 -21.05 -1.26 12.97
C PRO A 329 -22.24 -1.77 13.77
N VAL A 330 -23.45 -1.43 13.34
CA VAL A 330 -24.67 -1.89 14.01
C VAL A 330 -25.12 -3.24 13.47
N ASP A 331 -25.72 -4.07 14.32
CA ASP A 331 -26.34 -5.32 13.87
C ASP A 331 -27.51 -5.03 12.93
N VAL A 332 -27.67 -5.86 11.89
CA VAL A 332 -28.76 -5.74 10.92
C VAL A 332 -30.10 -6.02 11.62
N PRO A 333 -31.04 -5.05 11.67
CA PRO A 333 -32.24 -5.17 12.51
C PRO A 333 -33.10 -6.40 12.22
N CYS A 334 -33.24 -6.82 10.96
CA CYS A 334 -34.04 -7.99 10.61
C CYS A 334 -33.41 -9.33 11.04
N LEU A 335 -32.13 -9.35 11.40
CA LEU A 335 -31.41 -10.53 11.88
C LEU A 335 -31.34 -10.61 13.41
N ARG A 336 -31.93 -9.64 14.14
CA ARG A 336 -31.99 -9.64 15.62
C ARG A 336 -33.09 -10.54 16.15
N ASN A 337 -33.09 -11.80 15.71
CA ASN A 337 -34.05 -12.82 16.13
C ASN A 337 -33.32 -14.15 16.39
N LYS A 338 -34.08 -15.23 16.64
CA LYS A 338 -33.53 -16.56 16.94
C LYS A 338 -33.52 -17.48 15.72
N ASP A 339 -34.03 -17.02 14.59
CA ASP A 339 -34.08 -17.81 13.37
C ASP A 339 -32.68 -17.87 12.75
N ASP A 340 -32.37 -18.97 12.07
CA ASP A 340 -31.12 -19.10 11.33
C ASP A 340 -31.09 -18.15 10.11
N ILE A 341 -29.90 -17.96 9.56
CA ILE A 341 -29.66 -17.03 8.45
C ILE A 341 -30.48 -17.40 7.19
N PHE A 342 -30.67 -18.68 6.90
CA PHE A 342 -31.44 -19.14 5.72
C PHE A 342 -32.94 -18.88 5.90
N THR A 343 -33.46 -19.14 7.10
CA THR A 343 -34.86 -18.81 7.45
C THR A 343 -35.14 -17.32 7.31
N ASN A 344 -34.19 -16.46 7.72
CA ASN A 344 -34.32 -15.01 7.56
C ASN A 344 -34.33 -14.60 6.09
N ILE A 345 -33.40 -15.10 5.27
CA ILE A 345 -33.36 -14.82 3.82
C ILE A 345 -34.65 -15.29 3.13
N ARG A 346 -35.21 -16.44 3.54
CA ARG A 346 -36.49 -16.93 2.99
C ARG A 346 -37.67 -16.00 3.24
N LYS A 347 -37.66 -15.25 4.34
CA LYS A 347 -38.76 -14.33 4.66
C LYS A 347 -38.71 -13.11 3.74
N LYS A 348 -37.51 -12.58 3.48
CA LYS A 348 -37.29 -11.40 2.63
C LYS A 348 -35.80 -11.23 2.35
N ASP A 349 -35.48 -10.70 1.16
CA ASP A 349 -34.14 -10.24 0.81
C ASP A 349 -33.58 -9.28 1.87
N ILE A 350 -32.29 -9.46 2.19
CA ILE A 350 -31.61 -8.69 3.24
C ILE A 350 -30.54 -7.81 2.60
N PHE A 351 -30.72 -6.49 2.70
CA PHE A 351 -29.76 -5.52 2.21
C PHE A 351 -28.75 -5.16 3.30
N LEU A 352 -27.47 -5.20 2.96
CA LEU A 352 -26.33 -4.88 3.81
C LEU A 352 -25.63 -3.63 3.26
N HIS A 353 -25.22 -2.74 4.16
CA HIS A 353 -24.57 -1.47 3.84
C HIS A 353 -23.42 -1.25 4.81
N HIS A 354 -22.21 -1.61 4.38
CA HIS A 354 -20.98 -1.47 5.16
C HIS A 354 -20.41 -0.07 4.97
N PRO A 355 -19.67 0.49 5.95
CA PRO A 355 -19.36 -0.09 7.25
C PRO A 355 -20.46 0.11 8.31
N TYR A 356 -21.62 0.66 7.91
CA TYR A 356 -22.71 1.01 8.83
C TYR A 356 -23.31 -0.22 9.52
N TYR A 357 -23.57 -1.28 8.75
CA TYR A 357 -23.96 -2.59 9.26
C TYR A 357 -22.76 -3.52 9.44
N SER A 358 -22.82 -4.38 10.46
CA SER A 358 -21.81 -5.41 10.67
C SER A 358 -21.67 -6.32 9.45
N PHE A 359 -20.44 -6.77 9.20
CA PHE A 359 -20.11 -7.76 8.17
C PHE A 359 -20.38 -9.20 8.64
N ASP A 360 -20.66 -9.38 9.93
CA ASP A 360 -20.89 -10.70 10.54
C ASP A 360 -21.97 -11.52 9.83
N PRO A 361 -23.11 -10.97 9.34
CA PRO A 361 -24.09 -11.75 8.60
C PRO A 361 -23.54 -12.46 7.35
N VAL A 362 -22.56 -11.87 6.66
CA VAL A 362 -21.91 -12.49 5.50
C VAL A 362 -21.00 -13.63 5.95
N VAL A 363 -20.30 -13.46 7.07
CA VAL A 363 -19.47 -14.51 7.68
C VAL A 363 -20.34 -15.65 8.20
N ASP A 364 -21.45 -15.34 8.86
CA ASP A 364 -22.43 -16.28 9.40
C ASP A 364 -23.12 -17.06 8.29
N PHE A 365 -23.38 -16.42 7.14
CA PHE A 365 -23.92 -17.10 5.96
C PHE A 365 -23.02 -18.25 5.49
N VAL A 366 -21.71 -18.04 5.41
CA VAL A 366 -20.74 -19.09 5.03
C VAL A 366 -20.49 -20.07 6.18
N THR A 367 -20.37 -19.56 7.40
CA THR A 367 -20.05 -20.38 8.58
C THR A 367 -21.18 -21.35 8.91
N SER A 368 -22.44 -20.88 8.89
CA SER A 368 -23.62 -21.73 9.08
C SER A 368 -23.70 -22.80 7.98
N ALA A 369 -23.44 -22.41 6.72
CA ALA A 369 -23.41 -23.35 5.61
C ALA A 369 -22.34 -24.43 5.73
N SER A 370 -21.22 -24.14 6.40
CA SER A 370 -20.13 -25.11 6.56
C SER A 370 -20.50 -26.32 7.43
N VAL A 371 -21.37 -26.12 8.41
CA VAL A 371 -21.75 -27.15 9.40
C VAL A 371 -23.15 -27.72 9.18
N ASP A 372 -24.03 -27.02 8.46
CA ASP A 372 -25.39 -27.47 8.19
C ASP A 372 -25.39 -28.80 7.38
N PRO A 373 -26.01 -29.88 7.88
CA PRO A 373 -26.06 -31.17 7.17
C PRO A 373 -26.86 -31.13 5.86
N ASP A 374 -27.78 -30.19 5.71
CA ASP A 374 -28.63 -30.06 4.52
C ASP A 374 -27.98 -29.24 3.40
N VAL A 375 -26.83 -28.60 3.67
CA VAL A 375 -26.06 -27.90 2.63
C VAL A 375 -25.28 -28.89 1.78
N LEU A 376 -25.54 -28.85 0.48
CA LEU A 376 -24.96 -29.75 -0.53
C LEU A 376 -23.69 -29.17 -1.15
N ALA A 377 -23.69 -27.87 -1.44
CA ALA A 377 -22.58 -27.21 -2.12
C ALA A 377 -22.43 -25.73 -1.74
N ILE A 378 -21.19 -25.24 -1.78
CA ILE A 378 -20.83 -23.83 -1.60
C ILE A 378 -19.97 -23.41 -2.79
N LYS A 379 -20.35 -22.33 -3.48
CA LYS A 379 -19.56 -21.73 -4.57
C LYS A 379 -19.26 -20.28 -4.24
N GLN A 380 -17.99 -19.89 -4.22
CA GLN A 380 -17.59 -18.54 -3.83
C GLN A 380 -16.47 -17.96 -4.69
N THR A 381 -16.52 -16.66 -4.97
CA THR A 381 -15.40 -15.91 -5.56
C THR A 381 -14.54 -15.26 -4.48
N LEU A 382 -13.22 -15.44 -4.56
CA LEU A 382 -12.23 -14.83 -3.67
C LEU A 382 -11.29 -13.95 -4.50
N TYR A 383 -11.36 -12.63 -4.28
CA TYR A 383 -10.51 -11.65 -4.95
C TYR A 383 -9.35 -11.19 -4.05
N ARG A 384 -9.68 -10.75 -2.82
CA ARG A 384 -8.75 -10.37 -1.77
C ARG A 384 -9.30 -10.87 -0.45
N VAL A 385 -8.47 -11.55 0.32
CA VAL A 385 -8.86 -12.14 1.59
C VAL A 385 -7.90 -11.66 2.68
N SER A 386 -8.40 -11.44 3.90
CA SER A 386 -7.55 -11.09 5.05
C SER A 386 -6.65 -12.28 5.43
N GLY A 387 -5.46 -12.00 5.99
CA GLY A 387 -4.47 -13.03 6.36
C GLY A 387 -4.90 -14.02 7.45
N ASN A 388 -6.04 -13.81 8.11
CA ASN A 388 -6.71 -14.79 8.99
C ASN A 388 -8.22 -14.68 8.72
N SER A 389 -8.67 -15.25 7.61
CA SER A 389 -10.05 -15.07 7.16
C SER A 389 -11.00 -16.14 7.73
N PRO A 390 -12.04 -15.74 8.50
CA PRO A 390 -13.07 -16.68 8.96
C PRO A 390 -13.78 -17.40 7.81
N ILE A 391 -13.90 -16.73 6.65
CA ILE A 391 -14.54 -17.28 5.46
C ILE A 391 -13.72 -18.43 4.87
N VAL A 392 -12.39 -18.28 4.77
CA VAL A 392 -11.54 -19.36 4.26
C VAL A 392 -11.59 -20.58 5.19
N ALA A 393 -11.47 -20.35 6.50
CA ALA A 393 -11.61 -21.42 7.49
C ALA A 393 -12.97 -22.12 7.44
N ALA A 394 -14.07 -21.38 7.17
CA ALA A 394 -15.40 -21.95 7.01
C ALA A 394 -15.52 -22.79 5.72
N LEU A 395 -14.91 -22.35 4.61
CA LEU A 395 -14.86 -23.12 3.36
C LEU A 395 -14.08 -24.43 3.51
N GLU A 396 -12.92 -24.38 4.17
CA GLU A 396 -12.13 -25.59 4.48
C GLU A 396 -12.94 -26.58 5.31
N ARG A 397 -13.60 -26.08 6.37
CA ARG A 397 -14.48 -26.91 7.22
C ARG A 397 -15.64 -27.51 6.42
N ALA A 398 -16.24 -26.76 5.50
CA ALA A 398 -17.31 -27.25 4.66
C ALA A 398 -16.85 -28.42 3.78
N ALA A 399 -15.65 -28.32 3.18
CA ALA A 399 -15.06 -29.39 2.39
C ALA A 399 -14.74 -30.63 3.23
N MET A 400 -14.16 -30.44 4.43
CA MET A 400 -13.92 -31.54 5.38
C MET A 400 -15.21 -32.23 5.83
N ASN A 401 -16.32 -31.50 5.90
CA ASN A 401 -17.65 -32.04 6.18
C ASN A 401 -18.32 -32.71 4.96
N GLY A 402 -17.59 -32.91 3.86
CA GLY A 402 -18.06 -33.61 2.66
C GLY A 402 -18.95 -32.80 1.73
N LYS A 403 -19.01 -31.47 1.91
CA LYS A 403 -19.78 -30.58 1.03
C LYS A 403 -19.00 -30.29 -0.25
N MET A 404 -19.70 -30.11 -1.36
CA MET A 404 -19.06 -29.72 -2.63
C MET A 404 -18.69 -28.24 -2.59
N VAL A 405 -17.43 -27.93 -2.28
CA VAL A 405 -16.93 -26.55 -2.22
C VAL A 405 -16.18 -26.21 -3.50
N THR A 406 -16.59 -25.14 -4.18
CA THR A 406 -15.90 -24.59 -5.35
C THR A 406 -15.51 -23.14 -5.09
N VAL A 407 -14.23 -22.82 -5.26
CA VAL A 407 -13.72 -21.48 -5.00
C VAL A 407 -13.01 -20.96 -6.23
N LEU A 408 -13.45 -19.80 -6.74
CA LEU A 408 -12.73 -19.10 -7.79
C LEU A 408 -11.79 -18.08 -7.15
N VAL A 409 -10.47 -18.28 -7.30
CA VAL A 409 -9.44 -17.41 -6.73
C VAL A 409 -8.82 -16.55 -7.82
N GLU A 410 -8.89 -15.23 -7.68
CA GLU A 410 -8.24 -14.28 -8.57
C GLU A 410 -6.81 -14.00 -8.11
N LEU A 411 -5.85 -14.70 -8.72
CA LEU A 411 -4.43 -14.57 -8.38
C LEU A 411 -3.81 -13.24 -8.84
N LYS A 412 -4.40 -12.53 -9.81
CA LYS A 412 -3.89 -11.23 -10.29
C LYS A 412 -4.41 -10.04 -9.45
N ALA A 413 -4.83 -10.29 -8.21
CA ALA A 413 -5.15 -9.21 -7.28
C ALA A 413 -3.87 -8.47 -6.89
N ARG A 414 -3.77 -7.21 -7.31
CA ARG A 414 -2.56 -6.39 -7.15
C ARG A 414 -2.12 -6.31 -5.70
N PHE A 415 -0.85 -6.63 -5.45
CA PHE A 415 -0.18 -6.61 -4.14
C PHE A 415 -0.68 -7.64 -3.11
N ASP A 416 -1.60 -8.51 -3.50
CA ASP A 416 -2.13 -9.60 -2.67
C ASP A 416 -1.79 -10.97 -3.24
N GLU A 417 -0.95 -11.03 -4.28
CA GLU A 417 -0.66 -12.25 -5.05
C GLU A 417 -0.08 -13.36 -4.16
N GLU A 418 0.90 -13.02 -3.30
CA GLU A 418 1.52 -13.98 -2.37
C GLU A 418 0.51 -14.59 -1.39
N ASN A 419 -0.37 -13.76 -0.81
CA ASN A 419 -1.40 -14.22 0.13
C ASN A 419 -2.43 -15.10 -0.58
N ASN A 420 -2.88 -14.71 -1.78
CA ASN A 420 -3.86 -15.48 -2.55
C ASN A 420 -3.31 -16.85 -2.98
N ILE A 421 -2.02 -16.94 -3.32
CA ILE A 421 -1.35 -18.22 -3.61
C ILE A 421 -1.32 -19.12 -2.36
N GLY A 422 -1.04 -18.56 -1.19
CA GLY A 422 -1.08 -19.29 0.09
C GLY A 422 -2.44 -19.91 0.34
N TRP A 423 -3.50 -19.10 0.28
CA TRP A 423 -4.89 -19.57 0.51
C TRP A 423 -5.37 -20.59 -0.51
N ALA A 424 -5.02 -20.43 -1.78
CA ALA A 424 -5.39 -21.40 -2.80
C ALA A 424 -4.86 -22.80 -2.46
N ARG A 425 -3.59 -22.90 -2.00
CA ARG A 425 -2.98 -24.16 -1.58
C ARG A 425 -3.66 -24.76 -0.35
N GLU A 426 -4.05 -23.94 0.62
CA GLU A 426 -4.73 -24.40 1.84
C GLU A 426 -6.13 -24.95 1.53
N LEU A 427 -6.89 -24.24 0.69
CA LEU A 427 -8.21 -24.68 0.21
C LEU A 427 -8.13 -25.98 -0.59
N GLU A 428 -7.16 -26.12 -1.50
CA GLU A 428 -6.95 -27.36 -2.25
C GLU A 428 -6.65 -28.55 -1.32
N ARG A 429 -5.79 -28.35 -0.30
CA ARG A 429 -5.45 -29.38 0.70
C ARG A 429 -6.67 -29.80 1.53
N ALA A 430 -7.59 -28.89 1.80
CA ALA A 430 -8.84 -29.17 2.51
C ALA A 430 -9.89 -29.91 1.64
N GLY A 431 -9.64 -30.07 0.33
CA GLY A 431 -10.54 -30.75 -0.59
C GLY A 431 -11.49 -29.82 -1.36
N CYS A 432 -11.28 -28.50 -1.32
CA CYS A 432 -12.03 -27.56 -2.15
C CYS A 432 -11.60 -27.68 -3.62
N HIS A 433 -12.56 -27.57 -4.54
CA HIS A 433 -12.26 -27.41 -5.95
C HIS A 433 -11.90 -25.95 -6.24
N VAL A 434 -10.59 -25.66 -6.28
CA VAL A 434 -10.08 -24.32 -6.56
C VAL A 434 -9.95 -24.11 -8.06
N ILE A 435 -10.52 -23.02 -8.55
CA ILE A 435 -10.48 -22.57 -9.94
C ILE A 435 -9.69 -21.27 -9.97
N TYR A 436 -8.62 -21.25 -10.75
CA TYR A 436 -7.89 -20.03 -11.07
C TYR A 436 -8.63 -19.31 -12.21
N GLY A 437 -8.72 -17.98 -12.14
CA GLY A 437 -9.43 -17.17 -13.15
C GLY A 437 -9.07 -17.53 -14.60
N LEU A 438 -10.00 -17.29 -15.53
CA LEU A 438 -9.79 -17.58 -16.96
C LEU A 438 -8.70 -16.68 -17.55
N VAL A 439 -7.87 -17.23 -18.43
CA VAL A 439 -6.83 -16.48 -19.15
C VAL A 439 -7.45 -15.29 -19.89
N GLY A 440 -6.80 -14.12 -19.80
CA GLY A 440 -7.31 -12.88 -20.37
C GLY A 440 -8.55 -12.27 -19.70
N LEU A 441 -9.14 -12.91 -18.68
CA LEU A 441 -10.34 -12.42 -18.01
C LEU A 441 -10.14 -12.27 -16.50
N LYS A 442 -10.49 -11.09 -15.99
CA LYS A 442 -10.45 -10.81 -14.55
C LYS A 442 -11.81 -11.06 -13.92
N THR A 443 -11.86 -11.88 -12.87
CA THR A 443 -13.11 -12.07 -12.10
C THR A 443 -13.18 -11.06 -10.96
N HIS A 444 -14.06 -10.07 -11.09
CA HIS A 444 -14.24 -9.02 -10.09
C HIS A 444 -15.60 -9.08 -9.37
N SER A 445 -16.45 -10.05 -9.70
CA SER A 445 -17.73 -10.25 -9.00
C SER A 445 -17.48 -10.84 -7.60
N LYS A 446 -18.30 -10.43 -6.62
CA LYS A 446 -18.26 -10.99 -5.25
C LYS A 446 -19.55 -11.71 -4.98
N ILE A 447 -19.48 -13.02 -5.13
CA ILE A 447 -20.64 -13.90 -5.15
C ILE A 447 -20.37 -15.07 -4.24
N THR A 448 -21.33 -15.39 -3.39
CA THR A 448 -21.38 -16.64 -2.64
C THR A 448 -22.72 -17.28 -2.95
N LEU A 449 -22.71 -18.51 -3.43
CA LEU A 449 -23.89 -19.31 -3.71
C LEU A 449 -23.85 -20.55 -2.82
N ILE A 450 -24.86 -20.71 -1.98
CA ILE A 450 -25.07 -21.89 -1.14
C ILE A 450 -26.26 -22.67 -1.68
N VAL A 451 -26.04 -23.95 -1.94
CA VAL A 451 -27.07 -24.89 -2.40
C VAL A 451 -27.45 -25.79 -1.23
N ARG A 452 -28.69 -25.69 -0.79
CA ARG A 452 -29.22 -26.36 0.40
C ARG A 452 -30.45 -27.19 0.05
N ARG A 453 -30.58 -28.37 0.67
CA ARG A 453 -31.78 -29.20 0.63
C ARG A 453 -32.80 -28.64 1.62
N GLU A 454 -34.03 -28.49 1.16
CA GLU A 454 -35.16 -27.98 1.95
C GLU A 454 -36.35 -28.93 1.75
N ASP A 455 -37.39 -28.79 2.58
CA ASP A 455 -38.59 -29.64 2.53
C ASP A 455 -39.26 -29.65 1.14
N ASP A 456 -39.17 -28.54 0.40
CA ASP A 456 -39.76 -28.37 -0.93
C ASP A 456 -38.77 -28.56 -2.09
N GLY A 457 -37.55 -29.05 -1.81
CA GLY A 457 -36.55 -29.39 -2.82
C GLY A 457 -35.21 -28.68 -2.61
N ILE A 458 -34.44 -28.54 -3.68
CA ILE A 458 -33.13 -27.88 -3.61
C ILE A 458 -33.31 -26.39 -3.82
N ARG A 459 -32.86 -25.59 -2.84
CA ARG A 459 -32.86 -24.12 -2.91
C ARG A 459 -31.44 -23.56 -3.02
N ARG A 460 -31.38 -22.34 -3.52
CA ARG A 460 -30.16 -21.58 -3.76
C ARG A 460 -30.25 -20.26 -3.01
N TYR A 461 -29.31 -20.03 -2.12
CA TYR A 461 -29.15 -18.78 -1.39
C TYR A 461 -27.92 -18.06 -1.94
N VAL A 462 -28.02 -16.76 -2.20
CA VAL A 462 -26.98 -16.02 -2.90
C VAL A 462 -26.64 -14.73 -2.16
N HIS A 463 -25.37 -14.55 -1.82
CA HIS A 463 -24.82 -13.24 -1.49
C HIS A 463 -24.24 -12.59 -2.74
N LEU A 464 -24.62 -11.35 -3.02
CA LEU A 464 -23.97 -10.49 -4.01
C LEU A 464 -23.45 -9.22 -3.32
N GLY A 465 -22.16 -8.93 -3.48
CA GLY A 465 -21.53 -7.74 -2.89
C GLY A 465 -20.82 -6.86 -3.90
N THR A 466 -20.71 -5.57 -3.59
CA THR A 466 -19.79 -4.63 -4.30
C THR A 466 -18.35 -4.77 -3.78
N GLY A 467 -18.22 -5.09 -2.49
CA GLY A 467 -16.95 -5.21 -1.76
C GLY A 467 -16.39 -6.62 -1.71
N ASN A 468 -15.11 -6.74 -1.32
CA ASN A 468 -14.44 -8.04 -1.13
C ASN A 468 -14.93 -8.77 0.13
N TYR A 469 -14.76 -10.08 0.16
CA TYR A 469 -14.97 -10.92 1.36
C TYR A 469 -13.81 -10.75 2.37
N ASN A 470 -13.63 -9.53 2.86
CA ASN A 470 -12.57 -9.17 3.81
C ASN A 470 -13.15 -8.30 4.93
N ASP A 471 -13.20 -8.90 6.12
CA ASP A 471 -13.76 -8.38 7.36
C ASP A 471 -13.07 -7.09 7.84
N LYS A 472 -11.77 -6.96 7.60
CA LYS A 472 -11.00 -5.76 7.96
C LYS A 472 -11.37 -4.59 7.05
N THR A 473 -11.44 -4.83 5.74
CA THR A 473 -11.79 -3.81 4.76
C THR A 473 -13.26 -3.41 4.86
N ALA A 474 -14.16 -4.31 5.25
CA ALA A 474 -15.58 -4.00 5.43
C ALA A 474 -15.85 -2.91 6.48
N LYS A 475 -14.90 -2.65 7.40
CA LYS A 475 -14.98 -1.56 8.38
C LYS A 475 -14.49 -0.21 7.83
N LEU A 476 -13.80 -0.21 6.69
CA LEU A 476 -13.15 0.96 6.11
C LEU A 476 -13.82 1.41 4.80
N TYR A 477 -14.28 0.47 3.98
CA TYR A 477 -14.90 0.75 2.69
C TYR A 477 -16.42 0.82 2.82
N THR A 478 -17.02 1.69 2.01
CA THR A 478 -18.47 1.74 1.84
C THR A 478 -18.86 0.78 0.73
N ASP A 479 -19.57 -0.29 1.09
CA ASP A 479 -19.97 -1.37 0.19
C ASP A 479 -21.40 -1.80 0.46
N CYS A 480 -22.07 -2.29 -0.58
CA CYS A 480 -23.41 -2.84 -0.49
C CYS A 480 -23.39 -4.35 -0.73
N GLY A 481 -24.25 -5.06 0.00
CA GLY A 481 -24.48 -6.49 -0.16
C GLY A 481 -25.97 -6.80 -0.18
N ILE A 482 -26.34 -7.89 -0.83
CA ILE A 482 -27.69 -8.47 -0.74
C ILE A 482 -27.58 -9.98 -0.51
N LEU A 483 -28.38 -10.49 0.42
CA LEU A 483 -28.55 -11.90 0.76
C LEU A 483 -29.96 -12.39 0.38
#